data_AF-A0A2K5E6R8-F1
#
_entry.id   AF-A0A2K5E6R8-F1
#
_cell.length_a   1.000
_cell.length_b   1.000
_cell.length_c   1.000
_cell.angle_alpha   90.00
_cell.angle_beta   90.00
_cell.angle_gamma   90.00
#
_symmetry.space_group_name_H-M   'P 1'
#
loop_
_entity.id
_entity.type
_entity.pdbx_description
1 polymer ?
#
loop_
_entity_poly.entity_id
_entity_poly.type
_entity_poly.pdbx_seq_one_letter_code
_entity_poly.pdbx_strand_id
1 'polypeptide(L)' 'MAEVVVGKDKCGEQRIVSLPLSRIRVIMKSSPEVSSINQEALVLTAKATIYYQRRF' A
#
# COMPACT_ATOMS: atom_id res chain seq x y z
N MET A 1 -17.76 -12.76 13.15
CA MET A 1 -16.94 -11.69 13.76
C MET A 1 -16.27 -10.93 12.62
N ALA A 2 -16.70 -9.69 12.39
CA ALA A 2 -16.21 -8.68 11.44
C ALA A 2 -16.05 -9.09 9.96
N GLU A 3 -17.18 -9.07 9.25
CA GLU A 3 -17.22 -8.64 7.85
C GLU A 3 -16.88 -7.14 7.75
N VAL A 4 -16.58 -6.66 6.53
CA VAL A 4 -16.53 -5.25 6.07
C VAL A 4 -15.17 -4.55 6.15
N VAL A 5 -14.46 -4.42 5.02
CA VAL A 5 -14.52 -3.17 4.23
C VAL A 5 -13.94 -3.35 2.82
N VAL A 6 -14.80 -3.12 1.82
CA VAL A 6 -14.44 -2.81 0.44
C VAL A 6 -13.62 -1.51 0.42
N GLY A 7 -12.43 -1.57 -0.16
CA GLY A 7 -11.68 -0.39 -0.56
C GLY A 7 -11.40 -0.46 -2.06
N LYS A 8 -12.25 0.16 -2.87
CA LYS A 8 -12.03 0.36 -4.31
C LYS A 8 -10.75 1.19 -4.49
N ASP A 9 -9.61 0.54 -4.70
CA ASP A 9 -8.39 1.22 -5.10
C ASP A 9 -8.58 1.75 -6.52
N LYS A 10 -8.71 3.08 -6.63
CA LYS A 10 -8.86 3.76 -7.89
C LYS A 10 -7.59 3.53 -8.71
N CYS A 11 -7.75 2.73 -9.77
CA CYS A 11 -6.77 2.38 -10.81
C CYS A 11 -6.37 3.60 -11.64
N GLY A 12 -5.88 4.67 -10.99
CA GLY A 12 -5.42 5.91 -11.62
C GLY A 12 -3.93 6.15 -11.33
N GLU A 13 -3.52 5.98 -10.07
CA GLU A 13 -2.13 6.17 -9.63
C GLU A 13 -1.26 4.92 -9.75
N GLN A 14 -1.86 3.75 -10.01
CA GLN A 14 -1.14 2.47 -10.11
C GLN A 14 -0.06 2.46 -11.22
N ARG A 15 -0.17 3.33 -12.23
CA ARG A 15 0.86 3.47 -13.28
C ARG A 15 2.07 4.30 -12.85
N ILE A 16 1.98 5.06 -11.76
CA ILE A 16 3.07 5.92 -11.28
C ILE A 16 4.07 5.11 -10.42
N VAL A 17 3.67 3.93 -9.92
CA VAL A 17 4.49 3.14 -8.99
C VAL A 17 4.60 1.70 -9.48
N SER A 18 5.83 1.23 -9.69
CA SER A 18 6.14 -0.12 -10.18
C SER A 18 5.72 -1.26 -9.23
N LEU A 19 5.18 -0.93 -8.06
CA LEU A 19 4.78 -1.89 -7.03
C LEU A 19 3.25 -1.91 -6.88
N PRO A 20 2.62 -3.10 -6.76
CA PRO A 20 1.18 -3.20 -6.52
C PRO A 20 0.81 -2.66 -5.14
N LEU A 21 0.04 -1.56 -5.07
CA LEU A 21 -0.40 -0.96 -3.81
C LEU A 21 -1.23 -1.92 -2.94
N SER A 22 -1.99 -2.83 -3.57
CA SER A 22 -2.74 -3.89 -2.87
C SER A 22 -1.81 -4.82 -2.08
N ARG A 23 -0.66 -5.20 -2.64
CA ARG A 23 0.34 -6.02 -1.95
C ARG A 23 0.96 -5.26 -0.78
N ILE A 24 1.30 -3.98 -0.98
CA ILE A 24 1.86 -3.13 0.09
C ILE A 24 0.87 -3.04 1.26
N ARG A 25 -0.42 -2.88 0.97
CA ARG A 25 -1.49 -2.85 1.98
C ARG A 25 -1.54 -4.15 2.79
N VAL A 26 -1.46 -5.31 2.13
CA VAL A 26 -1.44 -6.61 2.82
C VAL A 26 -0.20 -6.75 3.70
N ILE A 27 0.97 -6.33 3.21
CA ILE A 27 2.22 -6.35 3.98
C ILE A 27 2.12 -5.44 5.20
N MET A 28 1.57 -4.23 5.05
CA MET A 28 1.40 -3.31 6.19
C MET A 28 0.36 -3.82 7.19
N LYS A 29 -0.70 -4.50 6.75
CA LYS A 29 -1.73 -5.12 7.61
C LYS A 29 -1.35 -6.47 8.22
N SER A 30 -0.19 -7.03 7.89
CA SER A 30 0.31 -8.24 8.56
C SER A 30 0.67 -7.96 10.02
N SER A 31 0.99 -6.71 10.33
CA SER A 31 1.18 -6.24 11.70
C SER A 31 -0.18 -6.01 12.39
N PRO A 32 -0.46 -6.68 13.53
CA PRO A 32 -1.76 -6.59 14.21
C PRO A 32 -2.06 -5.18 14.76
N GLU A 33 -1.05 -4.33 14.88
CA GLU A 33 -1.17 -2.93 15.33
C GLU A 33 -1.75 -2.02 14.24
N VAL A 34 -1.71 -2.44 12.97
CA VAL A 34 -2.12 -1.63 11.81
C VAL A 34 -3.58 -1.88 11.48
N SER A 35 -4.47 -1.11 12.13
CA SER A 35 -5.92 -1.21 11.95
C SER A 35 -6.42 -0.61 10.61
N SER A 36 -5.90 0.56 10.21
CA SER A 36 -6.28 1.24 8.96
C SER A 36 -5.07 1.92 8.30
N ILE A 37 -5.13 2.09 6.98
CA ILE A 37 -4.04 2.63 6.16
C ILE A 37 -4.62 3.66 5.18
N ASN A 38 -4.07 4.89 5.19
CA ASN A 38 -4.41 5.93 4.22
C ASN A 38 -3.83 5.63 2.82
N GLN A 39 -4.50 6.06 1.75
CA GLN A 39 -4.03 5.91 0.37
C GLN A 39 -2.68 6.62 0.16
N GLU A 40 -2.50 7.81 0.73
CA GLU A 40 -1.23 8.55 0.62
C GLU A 40 -0.07 7.81 1.28
N ALA A 41 -0.33 7.12 2.41
CA ALA A 41 0.68 6.30 3.07
C ALA A 41 1.12 5.14 2.17
N LEU A 42 0.19 4.48 1.47
CA LEU A 42 0.51 3.42 0.51
C LEU A 42 1.38 3.92 -0.64
N VAL A 43 1.04 5.08 -1.21
CA VAL A 43 1.80 5.68 -2.32
C VAL A 43 3.19 6.11 -1.85
N LEU A 44 3.30 6.71 -0.66
CA LEU A 44 4.58 7.12 -0.09
C LEU A 44 5.49 5.91 0.19
N THR A 45 4.95 4.85 0.80
CA THR A 45 5.68 3.60 1.03
C THR A 45 6.16 3.02 -0.29
N ALA A 46 5.30 2.98 -1.31
CA ALA A 46 5.66 2.46 -2.62
C ALA A 46 6.82 3.24 -3.26
N LYS A 47 6.82 4.58 -3.17
CA LYS A 47 7.94 5.43 -3.63
C LYS A 47 9.22 5.19 -2.82
N ALA A 48 9.11 5.09 -1.50
CA ALA A 48 10.23 4.83 -0.60
C ALA A 48 10.87 3.46 -0.88
N THR A 49 10.07 2.42 -1.12
CA THR A 49 10.56 1.09 -1.48
C THR A 49 11.31 1.11 -2.81
N ILE A 50 10.80 1.79 -3.84
CA ILE A 50 11.54 1.92 -5.12
C ILE A 50 12.84 2.69 -4.92
N TYR A 51 12.82 3.77 -4.15
CA TYR A 51 14.03 4.53 -3.84
C TYR A 51 15.07 3.65 -3.14
N TYR A 52 14.65 2.89 -2.13
CA TYR A 52 15.53 1.96 -1.41
C TYR A 52 16.10 0.87 -2.34
N GLN A 53 15.26 0.26 -3.18
CA GLN A 53 15.68 -0.75 -4.16
C GLN A 53 16.62 -0.22 -5.25
N ARG A 54 16.55 1.08 -5.58
CA ARG A 54 17.46 1.71 -6.55
C ARG A 54 18.74 2.24 -5.91
N ARG A 55 18.74 2.42 -4.59
CA ARG A 55 19.86 3.00 -3.85
C ARG A 55 20.97 1.98 -3.56
N PHE A 56 20.61 0.69 -3.49
CA PHE A 56 21.47 -0.48 -3.35
C PHE A 56 21.52 -1.24 -4.67
#